data_AF-A0A6M3KYY5-F1
#
_entry.id   AF-A0A6M3KYY5-F1
#
_cell.length_a   1.000
_cell.length_b   1.000
_cell.length_c   1.000
_cell.angle_alpha   90.00
_cell.angle_beta   90.00
_cell.angle_gamma   90.00
#
_symmetry.space_group_name_H-M   'P 1'
#
loop_
_entity.id
_entity.type
_entity.pdbx_description
1 polymer ?
#
loop_
_entity_poly.entity_id
_entity_poly.type
_entity_poly.pdbx_seq_one_letter_code
_entity_poly.pdbx_strand_id
1 'polypeptide(L)'
;MAEPTSALSYRELITEVARVAGCAYYGTTGLLPAMPPIDNNAFDEIRGIVNRGIKMFIANAPINGWKWRHRKMSVTFAPSFTGTATAGGATSLTDDDIAGDYTDDYFLGFTIGITAGTGIDETAVITGYTGLTGRFNFTALSGGSTPDTTSQYRISRSTAVVTSDPARYQLDEDFGAVESQIKYAANSNRGNKIQWCDESTIRALRAIVVQTGTPKLAAIRPYGTRRFEMIVDPTPTAADIVEFMYKVIFDKLDGETGIATGGSTTTLVDSNQAYRYADDHFLGWTLTILAGTGAGESTVLTGSTSSSGTFTFALNAITTPDATSVYMVEPASNLHPAGIEFDDVILAACRATAQMELEDAEGDNWIQYYYNSALPSAHKIDAKLSPRRLVRSKGIKHERTWDDVTYT
;
A
#
# COMPACT_ATOMS: atom_id res chain seq x y z
N MET A 1 -4.99 -2.61 -22.47
CA MET A 1 -4.27 -1.33 -22.47
C MET A 1 -2.99 -1.59 -21.73
N ALA A 2 -1.84 -1.52 -22.39
CA ALA A 2 -0.56 -1.60 -21.69
C ALA A 2 -0.50 -0.39 -20.74
N GLU A 3 -0.22 -0.63 -19.46
CA GLU A 3 0.06 0.44 -18.52
C GLU A 3 1.21 1.29 -19.09
N PRO A 4 1.17 2.62 -18.93
CA PRO A 4 2.24 3.47 -19.42
C PRO A 4 3.55 3.09 -18.72
N THR A 5 4.47 2.46 -19.46
CA THR A 5 5.75 1.93 -18.97
C THR A 5 6.80 3.01 -18.70
N SER A 6 6.39 4.28 -18.53
CA SER A 6 7.30 5.42 -18.43
C SER A 6 7.20 6.16 -17.10
N ALA A 7 6.60 5.55 -16.07
CA ALA A 7 6.58 6.14 -14.74
C ALA A 7 7.96 6.06 -14.12
N LEU A 8 8.53 7.19 -13.70
CA LEU A 8 9.78 7.25 -12.94
C LEU A 8 9.62 6.44 -11.66
N SER A 9 10.28 5.30 -11.62
CA SER A 9 10.39 4.46 -10.44
C SER A 9 11.19 5.17 -9.35
N TYR A 10 10.98 4.78 -8.08
CA TYR A 10 11.80 5.28 -6.97
C TYR A 10 13.29 5.07 -7.20
N ARG A 11 13.68 3.90 -7.73
CA ARG A 11 15.05 3.60 -8.14
C ARG A 11 15.61 4.64 -9.10
N GLU A 12 14.85 5.04 -10.12
CA GLU A 12 15.28 6.06 -11.09
C GLU A 12 15.44 7.43 -10.44
N LEU A 13 14.51 7.84 -9.57
CA LEU A 13 14.64 9.10 -8.81
C LEU A 13 15.90 9.13 -7.95
N ILE A 14 16.17 8.08 -7.18
CA ILE A 14 17.37 7.97 -6.35
C ILE A 14 18.62 8.02 -7.22
N THR A 15 18.64 7.29 -8.33
CA THR A 15 19.79 7.24 -9.25
C THR A 15 20.08 8.61 -9.85
N GLU A 16 19.05 9.34 -10.29
CA GLU A 16 19.21 10.66 -10.88
C GLU A 16 19.66 11.72 -9.86
N VAL A 17 19.16 11.65 -8.63
CA VAL A 17 19.62 12.55 -7.56
C VAL A 17 21.05 12.20 -7.12
N ALA A 18 21.38 10.92 -7.00
CA ALA A 18 22.73 10.46 -6.70
C ALA A 18 23.74 10.89 -7.78
N ARG A 19 23.32 10.97 -9.05
CA ARG A 19 24.17 11.48 -10.13
C ARG A 19 24.49 12.97 -9.94
N VAL A 20 23.50 13.78 -9.60
CA VAL A 20 23.67 15.21 -9.31
C VAL A 20 24.52 15.43 -8.06
N ALA A 21 24.37 14.56 -7.06
CA ALA A 21 25.16 14.57 -5.82
C ALA A 21 26.59 14.00 -5.98
N GLY A 22 26.95 13.45 -7.14
CA GLY A 22 28.27 12.82 -7.35
C GLY A 22 28.49 11.51 -6.58
N CYS A 23 27.45 10.91 -6.01
CA CYS A 23 27.54 9.69 -5.18
C CYS A 23 26.91 8.44 -5.81
N ALA A 24 26.46 8.52 -7.07
CA ALA A 24 25.95 7.37 -7.81
C ALA A 24 27.01 6.26 -7.94
N TYR A 25 26.57 5.00 -7.90
CA TYR A 25 27.44 3.84 -8.07
C TYR A 25 27.57 3.47 -9.55
N TYR A 26 28.79 3.22 -10.03
CA TYR A 26 29.08 2.90 -11.44
C TYR A 26 29.70 1.50 -11.63
N GLY A 27 29.44 0.59 -10.68
CA GLY A 27 30.12 -0.71 -10.64
C GLY A 27 31.56 -0.61 -10.11
N THR A 28 32.17 -1.75 -9.84
CA THR A 28 33.58 -1.84 -9.40
C THR A 28 34.57 -1.36 -10.46
N THR A 29 34.18 -1.39 -11.75
CA THR A 29 35.00 -0.93 -12.88
C THR A 29 34.76 0.53 -13.24
N GLY A 30 33.72 1.17 -12.69
CA GLY A 30 33.30 2.52 -13.09
C GLY A 30 32.68 2.61 -14.49
N LEU A 31 32.42 1.48 -15.16
CA LEU A 31 31.92 1.43 -16.53
C LEU A 31 30.43 1.08 -16.62
N LEU A 32 29.78 0.72 -15.51
CA LEU A 32 28.36 0.41 -15.52
C LEU A 32 27.53 1.71 -15.55
N PRO A 33 26.29 1.65 -16.03
CA PRO A 33 25.35 2.76 -15.88
C PRO A 33 25.23 3.19 -14.42
N ALA A 34 24.91 4.46 -14.19
CA ALA A 34 24.67 4.97 -12.84
C ALA A 34 23.57 4.14 -12.14
N MET A 35 23.84 3.79 -10.90
CA MET A 35 22.94 3.05 -10.01
C MET A 35 22.77 3.83 -8.69
N PRO A 36 21.77 3.49 -7.87
CA PRO A 36 21.69 3.99 -6.50
C PRO A 36 23.00 3.76 -5.73
N PRO A 37 23.37 4.65 -4.80
CA PRO A 37 24.54 4.45 -3.94
C PRO A 37 24.41 3.13 -3.18
N ILE A 38 25.51 2.38 -3.08
CA ILE A 38 25.59 1.12 -2.32
C ILE A 38 26.03 1.32 -0.87
N ASP A 39 26.60 2.48 -0.56
CA ASP A 39 26.94 2.86 0.80
C ASP A 39 25.67 3.29 1.52
N ASN A 40 25.40 2.67 2.67
CA ASN A 40 24.16 2.91 3.41
C ASN A 40 23.98 4.38 3.81
N ASN A 41 25.06 5.09 4.17
CA ASN A 41 24.93 6.49 4.60
C ASN A 41 24.62 7.40 3.40
N ALA A 42 25.33 7.21 2.28
CA ALA A 42 25.06 7.95 1.05
C ALA A 42 23.64 7.64 0.53
N PHE A 43 23.22 6.38 0.59
CA PHE A 43 21.86 5.99 0.20
C PHE A 43 20.80 6.65 1.11
N ASP A 44 21.00 6.63 2.42
CA ASP A 44 20.10 7.26 3.40
C ASP A 44 19.96 8.77 3.18
N GLU A 45 21.06 9.44 2.89
CA GLU A 45 21.09 10.87 2.57
C GLU A 45 20.29 11.19 1.31
N ILE A 46 20.55 10.46 0.21
CA ILE A 46 19.85 10.65 -1.07
C ILE A 46 18.37 10.28 -0.97
N ARG A 47 18.04 9.21 -0.23
CA ARG A 47 16.65 8.87 0.13
C ARG A 47 15.97 10.01 0.88
N GLY A 48 16.68 10.64 1.82
CA GLY A 48 16.21 11.83 2.53
C GLY A 48 15.92 13.00 1.59
N ILE A 49 16.84 13.30 0.67
CA ILE A 49 16.72 14.38 -0.31
C ILE A 49 15.54 14.15 -1.26
N VAL A 50 15.39 12.94 -1.83
CA VAL A 50 14.24 12.59 -2.69
C VAL A 50 12.92 12.79 -1.95
N ASN A 51 12.82 12.29 -0.72
CA ASN A 51 11.63 12.46 0.10
C ASN A 51 11.32 13.93 0.41
N ARG A 52 12.33 14.75 0.68
CA ARG A 52 12.17 16.21 0.88
C ARG A 52 11.80 16.92 -0.42
N GLY A 53 12.34 16.51 -1.56
CA GLY A 53 11.98 17.03 -2.89
C GLY A 53 10.52 16.78 -3.24
N ILE A 54 10.03 15.56 -3.03
CA ILE A 54 8.59 15.23 -3.21
C ILE A 54 7.73 16.07 -2.25
N LYS A 55 8.15 16.22 -0.98
CA LYS A 55 7.44 17.08 -0.01
C LYS A 55 7.45 18.54 -0.42
N MET A 56 8.55 19.05 -0.98
CA MET A 56 8.65 20.40 -1.53
C MET A 56 7.68 20.59 -2.71
N PHE A 57 7.57 19.62 -3.61
CA PHE A 57 6.59 19.64 -4.69
C PHE A 57 5.15 19.69 -4.17
N ILE A 58 4.82 18.83 -3.19
CA ILE A 58 3.49 18.79 -2.58
C ILE A 58 3.16 20.08 -1.82
N ALA A 59 4.15 20.67 -1.14
CA ALA A 59 3.99 21.92 -0.39
C ALA A 59 3.79 23.14 -1.30
N ASN A 60 4.40 23.14 -2.49
CA ASN A 60 4.24 24.18 -3.51
C ASN A 60 2.95 24.03 -4.34
N ALA A 61 1.87 23.60 -3.69
CA ALA A 61 0.57 23.47 -4.31
C ALA A 61 0.04 24.83 -4.79
N PRO A 62 -0.82 24.86 -5.83
CA PRO A 62 -1.56 26.07 -6.16
C PRO A 62 -2.51 26.46 -5.00
N ILE A 63 -3.09 27.66 -5.05
CA ILE A 63 -3.89 28.23 -3.95
C ILE A 63 -5.04 27.33 -3.45
N ASN A 64 -5.63 26.54 -4.36
CA ASN A 64 -6.73 25.62 -4.05
C ASN A 64 -6.25 24.18 -3.73
N GLY A 65 -4.94 23.98 -3.57
CA GLY A 65 -4.34 22.65 -3.42
C GLY A 65 -4.21 21.89 -4.73
N TRP A 66 -3.44 20.80 -4.69
CA TRP A 66 -3.30 19.86 -5.80
C TRP A 66 -4.56 19.05 -6.01
N LYS A 67 -5.14 19.11 -7.21
CA LYS A 67 -6.40 18.42 -7.50
C LYS A 67 -6.22 16.91 -7.66
N TRP A 68 -5.07 16.46 -8.17
CA TRP A 68 -4.71 15.04 -8.22
C TRP A 68 -4.69 14.35 -6.84
N ARG A 69 -4.58 15.11 -5.74
CA ARG A 69 -4.62 14.56 -4.38
C ARG A 69 -6.02 14.12 -3.96
N HIS A 70 -7.06 14.52 -4.67
CA HIS A 70 -8.43 14.13 -4.40
C HIS A 70 -8.73 12.83 -5.15
N ARG A 71 -8.69 11.69 -4.44
CA ARG A 71 -8.95 10.37 -5.03
C ARG A 71 -10.26 9.81 -4.51
N LYS A 72 -10.88 8.95 -5.31
CA LYS A 72 -12.06 8.19 -4.90
C LYS A 72 -11.61 6.90 -4.23
N MET A 73 -11.89 6.77 -2.95
CA MET A 73 -11.79 5.52 -2.21
C MET A 73 -13.00 4.64 -2.54
N SER A 74 -12.77 3.33 -2.67
CA SER A 74 -13.82 2.34 -2.85
C SER A 74 -13.60 1.20 -1.85
N VAL A 75 -14.47 1.09 -0.85
CA VAL A 75 -14.41 0.03 0.15
C VAL A 75 -15.53 -0.96 -0.12
N THR A 76 -15.18 -2.23 -0.29
CA THR A 76 -16.17 -3.31 -0.39
C THR A 76 -16.39 -3.90 0.99
N PHE A 77 -17.62 -3.79 1.49
CA PHE A 77 -18.00 -4.45 2.73
C PHE A 77 -17.93 -5.96 2.58
N ALA A 78 -17.53 -6.64 3.65
CA ALA A 78 -17.50 -8.08 3.69
C ALA A 78 -18.63 -8.57 4.61
N PRO A 79 -19.47 -9.52 4.17
CA PRO A 79 -20.28 -10.26 5.12
C PRO A 79 -19.35 -11.03 6.06
N SER A 80 -19.72 -11.10 7.34
CA SER A 80 -19.06 -11.99 8.29
C SER A 80 -19.88 -13.23 8.54
N PHE A 81 -19.19 -14.34 8.68
CA PHE A 81 -19.73 -15.59 9.22
C PHE A 81 -19.02 -15.86 10.54
N THR A 82 -19.74 -16.34 11.53
CA THR A 82 -19.18 -16.68 12.85
C THR A 82 -19.65 -18.06 13.22
N GLY A 83 -18.81 -18.82 13.90
CA GLY A 83 -19.16 -20.15 14.38
C GLY A 83 -18.23 -20.60 15.50
N THR A 84 -18.48 -21.80 16.00
CA THR A 84 -17.61 -22.49 16.96
C THR A 84 -17.15 -23.79 16.33
N ALA A 85 -15.85 -24.04 16.34
CA ALA A 85 -15.33 -25.28 15.79
C ALA A 85 -15.87 -26.49 16.56
N THR A 86 -16.30 -27.52 15.86
CA THR A 86 -16.64 -28.84 16.40
C THR A 86 -15.47 -29.81 16.34
N ALA A 87 -14.47 -29.51 15.48
CA ALA A 87 -13.16 -30.16 15.45
C ALA A 87 -12.13 -29.25 14.76
N GLY A 88 -10.84 -29.53 14.96
CA GLY A 88 -9.78 -28.83 14.24
C GLY A 88 -8.50 -29.65 14.08
N GLY A 89 -7.67 -29.21 13.14
CA GLY A 89 -6.37 -29.76 12.81
C GLY A 89 -5.45 -28.63 12.36
N ALA A 90 -4.14 -28.89 12.26
CA ALA A 90 -3.15 -27.84 11.93
C ALA A 90 -3.47 -27.06 10.64
N THR A 91 -4.21 -27.68 9.73
CA THR A 91 -4.57 -27.14 8.41
C THR A 91 -6.08 -27.17 8.12
N SER A 92 -6.92 -27.37 9.16
CA SER A 92 -8.37 -27.42 8.97
C SER A 92 -9.16 -27.08 10.22
N LEU A 93 -10.38 -26.59 10.03
CA LEU A 93 -11.37 -26.39 11.09
C LEU A 93 -12.71 -26.95 10.59
N THR A 94 -13.43 -27.66 11.44
CA THR A 94 -14.78 -28.17 11.11
C THR A 94 -15.79 -27.47 12.00
N ASP A 95 -16.90 -27.04 11.41
CA ASP A 95 -18.09 -26.57 12.11
C ASP A 95 -19.31 -27.32 11.57
N ASP A 96 -19.77 -28.31 12.31
CA ASP A 96 -20.89 -29.16 11.88
C ASP A 96 -22.23 -28.39 11.86
N ASP A 97 -22.35 -27.25 12.54
CA ASP A 97 -23.60 -26.48 12.59
C ASP A 97 -23.93 -25.80 11.25
N ILE A 98 -22.91 -25.57 10.41
CA ILE A 98 -23.06 -24.99 9.06
C ILE A 98 -22.99 -26.04 7.95
N ALA A 99 -22.92 -27.33 8.30
CA ALA A 99 -22.84 -28.40 7.33
C ALA A 99 -24.12 -28.46 6.47
N GLY A 100 -23.95 -28.33 5.16
CA GLY A 100 -25.03 -28.31 4.17
C GLY A 100 -25.59 -26.93 3.85
N ASP A 101 -25.23 -25.88 4.59
CA ASP A 101 -25.72 -24.51 4.35
C ASP A 101 -25.11 -23.85 3.11
N TYR A 102 -23.87 -24.24 2.77
CA TYR A 102 -23.09 -23.68 1.68
C TYR A 102 -22.54 -24.78 0.78
N THR A 103 -22.39 -24.48 -0.51
CA THR A 103 -21.77 -25.39 -1.48
C THR A 103 -20.27 -25.51 -1.27
N ASP A 104 -19.66 -26.55 -1.82
CA ASP A 104 -18.20 -26.71 -1.84
C ASP A 104 -17.53 -25.45 -2.40
N ASP A 105 -16.40 -25.09 -1.78
CA ASP A 105 -15.54 -23.94 -2.10
C ASP A 105 -16.21 -22.55 -2.01
N TYR A 106 -17.38 -22.44 -1.40
CA TYR A 106 -18.04 -21.15 -1.18
C TYR A 106 -17.14 -20.12 -0.46
N PHE A 107 -16.32 -20.58 0.50
CA PHE A 107 -15.40 -19.74 1.28
C PHE A 107 -13.96 -19.70 0.73
N LEU A 108 -13.71 -20.21 -0.48
CA LEU A 108 -12.38 -20.20 -1.08
C LEU A 108 -11.83 -18.77 -1.21
N GLY A 109 -10.64 -18.54 -0.64
CA GLY A 109 -9.96 -17.23 -0.63
C GLY A 109 -10.42 -16.27 0.47
N PHE A 110 -11.37 -16.66 1.32
CA PHE A 110 -11.77 -15.85 2.48
C PHE A 110 -10.73 -16.00 3.59
N THR A 111 -10.66 -15.02 4.48
CA THR A 111 -9.80 -15.09 5.68
C THR A 111 -10.63 -15.58 6.85
N ILE A 112 -10.17 -16.63 7.52
CA ILE A 112 -10.66 -17.08 8.83
C ILE A 112 -9.76 -16.51 9.92
N GLY A 113 -10.36 -15.95 10.97
CA GLY A 113 -9.65 -15.53 12.18
C GLY A 113 -10.30 -16.14 13.42
N ILE A 114 -9.49 -16.58 14.37
CA ILE A 114 -9.97 -17.15 15.64
C ILE A 114 -10.21 -16.03 16.64
N THR A 115 -11.43 -15.92 17.13
CA THR A 115 -11.86 -14.84 18.04
C THR A 115 -11.87 -15.25 19.51
N ALA A 116 -11.85 -16.55 19.81
CA ALA A 116 -11.70 -17.09 21.16
C ALA A 116 -11.18 -18.55 21.09
N GLY A 117 -10.67 -19.08 22.20
CA GLY A 117 -10.16 -20.46 22.29
C GLY A 117 -8.73 -20.63 21.79
N THR A 118 -8.36 -21.87 21.43
CA THR A 118 -7.01 -22.18 20.93
C THR A 118 -6.76 -21.51 19.58
N GLY A 119 -5.65 -20.76 19.47
CA GLY A 119 -5.28 -19.99 18.28
C GLY A 119 -5.90 -18.58 18.21
N ILE A 120 -6.43 -18.04 19.32
CA ILE A 120 -6.96 -16.67 19.38
C ILE A 120 -6.02 -15.64 18.74
N ASP A 121 -6.61 -14.71 17.99
CA ASP A 121 -5.93 -13.66 17.19
C ASP A 121 -5.08 -14.19 16.02
N GLU A 122 -5.04 -15.50 15.79
CA GLU A 122 -4.43 -16.07 14.59
C GLU A 122 -5.41 -16.06 13.41
N THR A 123 -4.85 -15.94 12.21
CA THR A 123 -5.62 -15.92 10.96
C THR A 123 -5.05 -16.88 9.93
N ALA A 124 -5.87 -17.30 8.97
CA ALA A 124 -5.45 -18.04 7.79
C ALA A 124 -6.33 -17.73 6.58
N VAL A 125 -5.79 -17.92 5.37
CA VAL A 125 -6.58 -17.88 4.13
C VAL A 125 -7.14 -19.27 3.88
N ILE A 126 -8.46 -19.34 3.68
CA ILE A 126 -9.18 -20.58 3.37
C ILE A 126 -8.81 -21.02 1.94
N THR A 127 -8.23 -22.21 1.81
CA THR A 127 -7.83 -22.83 0.54
C THR A 127 -8.88 -23.80 0.01
N GLY A 128 -9.93 -24.09 0.76
CA GLY A 128 -11.07 -24.87 0.31
C GLY A 128 -12.13 -25.02 1.40
N TYR A 129 -13.36 -25.34 1.00
CA TYR A 129 -14.46 -25.61 1.92
C TYR A 129 -15.27 -26.82 1.45
N THR A 130 -15.54 -27.76 2.34
CA THR A 130 -16.39 -28.93 2.07
C THR A 130 -17.76 -28.71 2.70
N GLY A 131 -18.74 -28.40 1.86
CA GLY A 131 -20.09 -28.01 2.25
C GLY A 131 -20.82 -29.09 3.04
N LEU A 132 -20.65 -30.37 2.64
CA LEU A 132 -21.32 -31.48 3.30
C LEU A 132 -20.90 -31.67 4.78
N THR A 133 -19.68 -31.27 5.13
CA THR A 133 -19.13 -31.49 6.48
C THR A 133 -18.84 -30.19 7.23
N GLY A 134 -19.13 -29.01 6.65
CA GLY A 134 -18.74 -27.74 7.25
C GLY A 134 -17.23 -27.58 7.48
N ARG A 135 -16.40 -28.22 6.64
CA ARG A 135 -14.94 -28.27 6.86
C ARG A 135 -14.22 -27.19 6.06
N PHE A 136 -13.50 -26.32 6.75
CA PHE A 136 -12.55 -25.36 6.21
C PHE A 136 -11.16 -25.98 6.09
N ASN A 137 -10.50 -25.79 4.95
CA ASN A 137 -9.10 -26.13 4.73
C ASN A 137 -8.28 -24.84 4.58
N PHE A 138 -7.07 -24.79 5.16
CA PHE A 138 -6.13 -23.67 5.08
C PHE A 138 -4.69 -24.19 5.26
N THR A 139 -3.66 -23.40 4.96
CA THR A 139 -2.24 -23.85 5.06
C THR A 139 -1.78 -24.04 6.50
N ALA A 140 -1.88 -23.01 7.33
CA ALA A 140 -1.67 -23.00 8.77
C ALA A 140 -2.22 -21.68 9.32
N LEU A 141 -2.63 -21.67 10.59
CA LEU A 141 -2.88 -20.41 11.28
C LEU A 141 -1.56 -19.62 11.44
N SER A 142 -1.65 -18.29 11.48
CA SER A 142 -0.48 -17.40 11.48
C SER A 142 0.48 -17.60 12.66
N GLY A 143 0.02 -18.19 13.78
CA GLY A 143 0.87 -18.56 14.93
C GLY A 143 1.23 -20.05 14.97
N GLY A 144 0.76 -20.85 14.00
CA GLY A 144 0.97 -22.29 13.93
C GLY A 144 0.11 -23.10 14.90
N SER A 145 -0.86 -22.49 15.58
CA SER A 145 -1.76 -23.20 16.48
C SER A 145 -2.66 -24.17 15.71
N THR A 146 -3.10 -25.22 16.40
CA THR A 146 -4.15 -26.12 15.92
C THR A 146 -5.46 -25.75 16.59
N PRO A 147 -6.49 -25.27 15.88
CA PRO A 147 -7.77 -24.97 16.48
C PRO A 147 -8.40 -26.25 17.06
N ASP A 148 -9.23 -26.09 18.09
CA ASP A 148 -9.93 -27.17 18.78
C ASP A 148 -11.41 -26.83 18.99
N THR A 149 -12.13 -27.64 19.75
CA THR A 149 -13.57 -27.44 19.98
C THR A 149 -13.93 -26.22 20.81
N THR A 150 -12.94 -25.50 21.34
CA THR A 150 -13.12 -24.22 22.05
C THR A 150 -12.88 -23.03 21.14
N SER A 151 -12.29 -23.25 19.95
CA SER A 151 -11.98 -22.21 18.98
C SER A 151 -13.26 -21.63 18.40
N GLN A 152 -13.56 -20.38 18.73
CA GLN A 152 -14.58 -19.60 18.04
C GLN A 152 -13.92 -18.86 16.89
N TYR A 153 -14.59 -18.78 15.76
CA TYR A 153 -14.00 -18.22 14.56
C TYR A 153 -14.91 -17.20 13.89
N ARG A 154 -14.30 -16.40 13.04
CA ARG A 154 -14.96 -15.45 12.17
C ARG A 154 -14.34 -15.47 10.78
N ILE A 155 -15.17 -15.52 9.75
CA ILE A 155 -14.77 -15.55 8.35
C ILE A 155 -15.18 -14.24 7.69
N SER A 156 -14.26 -13.64 6.93
CA SER A 156 -14.52 -12.43 6.14
C SER A 156 -13.90 -12.52 4.75
N ARG A 157 -14.59 -11.97 3.75
CA ARG A 157 -14.16 -12.01 2.34
C ARG A 157 -13.08 -10.98 1.99
N SER A 158 -12.96 -9.90 2.75
CA SER A 158 -12.09 -8.78 2.40
C SER A 158 -10.77 -8.86 3.15
N THR A 159 -9.66 -8.83 2.42
CA THR A 159 -8.30 -8.68 2.98
C THR A 159 -8.11 -7.35 3.70
N ALA A 160 -8.97 -6.36 3.42
CA ALA A 160 -8.98 -5.09 4.14
C ALA A 160 -9.66 -5.19 5.51
N VAL A 161 -10.34 -6.30 5.84
CA VAL A 161 -10.98 -6.45 7.15
C VAL A 161 -9.92 -6.51 8.25
N VAL A 162 -10.01 -5.60 9.22
CA VAL A 162 -9.06 -5.55 10.33
C VAL A 162 -9.43 -6.60 11.37
N THR A 163 -8.50 -7.48 11.73
CA THR A 163 -8.68 -8.48 12.81
C THR A 163 -9.95 -9.32 12.63
N SER A 164 -10.30 -9.62 11.37
CA SER A 164 -11.55 -10.28 10.97
C SER A 164 -12.85 -9.56 11.40
N ASP A 165 -12.82 -8.33 11.93
CA ASP A 165 -14.04 -7.58 12.29
C ASP A 165 -14.71 -6.96 11.05
N PRO A 166 -15.83 -7.50 10.53
CA PRO A 166 -16.55 -6.99 9.34
C PRO A 166 -17.00 -5.53 9.44
N ALA A 167 -16.95 -4.93 10.62
CA ALA A 167 -17.24 -3.52 10.80
C ALA A 167 -15.99 -2.63 10.63
N ARG A 168 -14.80 -3.18 10.40
CA ARG A 168 -13.52 -2.46 10.37
C ARG A 168 -12.74 -2.75 9.10
N TYR A 169 -12.33 -1.70 8.39
CA TYR A 169 -11.69 -1.79 7.08
C TYR A 169 -10.42 -0.95 7.07
N GLN A 170 -9.27 -1.54 6.75
CA GLN A 170 -8.05 -0.80 6.46
C GLN A 170 -8.28 0.08 5.24
N LEU A 171 -7.85 1.33 5.35
CA LEU A 171 -7.77 2.23 4.21
C LEU A 171 -6.39 2.13 3.59
N ASP A 172 -6.29 2.63 2.36
CA ASP A 172 -5.02 2.71 1.64
C ASP A 172 -3.95 3.44 2.47
N GLU A 173 -2.69 3.03 2.32
CA GLU A 173 -1.57 3.60 3.07
C GLU A 173 -1.38 5.10 2.81
N ASP A 174 -1.86 5.58 1.66
CA ASP A 174 -1.79 6.97 1.23
C ASP A 174 -2.98 7.81 1.74
N PHE A 175 -3.89 7.23 2.54
CA PHE A 175 -5.05 7.92 3.08
C PHE A 175 -4.66 9.03 4.06
N GLY A 176 -5.09 10.26 3.77
CA GLY A 176 -4.90 11.42 4.65
C GLY A 176 -6.15 11.87 5.38
N ALA A 177 -7.19 12.25 4.63
CA ALA A 177 -8.41 12.78 5.21
C ALA A 177 -9.62 12.55 4.30
N VAL A 178 -10.81 12.42 4.89
CA VAL A 178 -12.07 12.38 4.14
C VAL A 178 -12.43 13.78 3.62
N GLU A 179 -12.89 13.88 2.38
CA GLU A 179 -13.29 15.16 1.76
C GLU A 179 -14.73 15.17 1.25
N SER A 180 -15.38 14.02 1.15
CA SER A 180 -16.80 13.96 0.76
C SER A 180 -17.63 13.08 1.67
N GLN A 181 -18.94 13.27 1.59
CA GLN A 181 -19.89 12.31 2.15
C GLN A 181 -19.67 10.92 1.52
N ILE A 182 -19.71 9.89 2.38
CA ILE A 182 -19.71 8.49 1.99
C ILE A 182 -21.06 8.06 1.41
N LYS A 183 -21.01 7.31 0.30
CA LYS A 183 -22.20 6.87 -0.42
C LYS A 183 -22.03 5.41 -0.83
N TYR A 184 -23.13 4.69 -0.93
CA TYR A 184 -23.11 3.42 -1.63
C TYR A 184 -22.85 3.64 -3.13
N ALA A 185 -22.13 2.71 -3.75
CA ALA A 185 -21.93 2.70 -5.20
C ALA A 185 -23.28 2.72 -5.92
N ALA A 186 -23.28 3.25 -7.15
CA ALA A 186 -24.47 3.27 -7.99
C ALA A 186 -25.05 1.86 -8.18
N ASN A 187 -26.38 1.74 -8.27
CA ASN A 187 -27.12 0.48 -8.43
C ASN A 187 -27.07 -0.49 -7.24
N SER A 188 -26.58 -0.07 -6.08
CA SER A 188 -26.61 -0.88 -4.84
C SER A 188 -28.02 -1.10 -4.25
N ASN A 189 -29.06 -0.47 -4.81
CA ASN A 189 -30.43 -0.45 -4.26
C ASN A 189 -30.51 0.03 -2.78
N ARG A 190 -29.48 0.77 -2.31
CA ARG A 190 -29.46 1.35 -0.96
C ARG A 190 -29.94 2.81 -1.02
N GLY A 191 -31.10 3.08 -0.43
CA GLY A 191 -31.67 4.44 -0.37
C GLY A 191 -31.08 5.32 0.75
N ASN A 192 -30.57 4.71 1.81
CA ASN A 192 -30.03 5.43 2.97
C ASN A 192 -28.57 5.81 2.72
N LYS A 193 -28.23 7.07 3.02
CA LYS A 193 -26.84 7.54 2.99
C LYS A 193 -26.14 7.12 4.28
N ILE A 194 -24.85 6.81 4.19
CA ILE A 194 -24.00 6.67 5.36
C ILE A 194 -23.59 8.08 5.81
N GLN A 195 -23.52 8.30 7.12
CA GLN A 195 -23.09 9.55 7.72
C GLN A 195 -21.75 9.36 8.42
N TRP A 196 -20.83 10.31 8.20
CA TRP A 196 -19.62 10.40 9.00
C TRP A 196 -19.98 10.85 10.42
N CYS A 197 -19.39 10.20 11.41
CA CYS A 197 -19.55 10.53 12.82
C CYS A 197 -18.21 10.32 13.56
N ASP A 198 -18.17 10.73 14.82
CA ASP A 198 -17.00 10.52 15.67
C ASP A 198 -16.87 9.04 16.05
N GLU A 199 -15.62 8.57 16.17
CA GLU A 199 -15.30 7.19 16.57
C GLU A 199 -15.97 6.80 17.90
N SER A 200 -16.04 7.73 18.85
CA SER A 200 -16.67 7.55 20.16
C SER A 200 -18.15 7.19 20.04
N THR A 201 -18.85 7.71 19.02
CA THR A 201 -20.27 7.43 18.78
C THR A 201 -20.46 5.96 18.40
N ILE A 202 -19.68 5.45 17.44
CA ILE A 202 -19.74 4.04 17.04
C ILE A 202 -19.32 3.13 18.20
N ARG A 203 -18.30 3.51 18.97
CA ARG A 203 -17.86 2.74 20.14
C ARG A 203 -18.96 2.64 21.20
N ALA A 204 -19.68 3.74 21.47
CA ALA A 204 -20.79 3.75 22.43
C ALA A 204 -21.96 2.86 21.98
N LEU A 205 -22.29 2.87 20.69
CA LEU A 205 -23.35 2.01 20.12
C LEU A 205 -22.97 0.52 20.24
N ARG A 206 -21.76 0.17 19.81
CA ARG A 206 -21.28 -1.23 19.82
C ARG A 206 -21.01 -1.78 21.22
N ALA A 207 -20.79 -0.92 22.22
CA ALA A 207 -20.61 -1.34 23.61
C ALA A 207 -21.90 -1.93 24.23
N ILE A 208 -23.07 -1.52 23.74
CA ILE A 208 -24.37 -2.02 24.23
C ILE A 208 -24.71 -3.32 23.49
N VAL A 209 -24.73 -3.26 22.16
CA VAL A 209 -25.04 -4.40 21.30
C VAL A 209 -24.43 -4.18 19.93
N VAL A 210 -23.75 -5.20 19.40
CA VAL A 210 -23.28 -5.18 18.02
C VAL A 210 -24.45 -5.49 17.11
N GLN A 211 -25.02 -4.46 16.48
CA GLN A 211 -26.09 -4.64 15.51
C GLN A 211 -25.52 -5.09 14.16
N THR A 212 -26.28 -5.92 13.44
CA THR A 212 -26.00 -6.30 12.06
C THR A 212 -27.04 -5.69 11.13
N GLY A 213 -26.66 -5.19 9.96
CA GLY A 213 -27.58 -4.64 8.97
C GLY A 213 -26.87 -3.79 7.93
N THR A 214 -27.61 -2.97 7.20
CA THR A 214 -27.02 -1.96 6.29
C THR A 214 -26.37 -0.86 7.11
N PRO A 215 -25.05 -0.61 6.95
CA PRO A 215 -24.37 0.45 7.66
C PRO A 215 -25.03 1.82 7.44
N LYS A 216 -25.11 2.62 8.51
CA LYS A 216 -25.68 3.98 8.52
C LYS A 216 -24.68 5.02 9.00
N LEU A 217 -23.73 4.61 9.83
CA LEU A 217 -22.68 5.44 10.37
C LEU A 217 -21.32 4.90 9.94
N ALA A 218 -20.39 5.81 9.72
CA ALA A 218 -18.98 5.49 9.53
C ALA A 218 -18.12 6.49 10.32
N ALA A 219 -16.96 6.04 10.79
CA ALA A 219 -15.93 6.88 11.37
C ALA A 219 -14.56 6.43 10.87
N ILE A 220 -13.60 7.35 10.88
CA ILE A 220 -12.20 7.05 10.57
C ILE A 220 -11.40 7.14 11.86
N ARG A 221 -10.45 6.22 12.06
CA ARG A 221 -9.48 6.32 13.16
C ARG A 221 -8.10 5.84 12.74
N PRO A 222 -7.04 6.30 13.42
CA PRO A 222 -5.70 5.71 13.26
C PRO A 222 -5.69 4.23 13.64
N TYR A 223 -4.92 3.44 12.90
CA TYR A 223 -4.67 2.02 13.17
C TYR A 223 -3.18 1.73 12.97
N GLY A 224 -2.50 1.26 14.01
CA GLY A 224 -1.06 1.01 13.98
C GLY A 224 -0.24 2.27 13.68
N THR A 225 0.87 2.11 12.95
CA THR A 225 1.78 3.21 12.60
C THR A 225 1.35 3.82 11.26
N ARG A 226 0.73 5.01 11.30
CA ARG A 226 0.38 5.83 10.13
C ARG A 226 -0.64 5.23 9.15
N ARG A 227 -1.32 4.14 9.49
CA ARG A 227 -2.49 3.67 8.74
C ARG A 227 -3.77 4.18 9.39
N PHE A 228 -4.83 4.20 8.59
CA PHE A 228 -6.17 4.50 9.04
C PHE A 228 -7.08 3.31 8.79
N GLU A 229 -8.08 3.16 9.63
CA GLU A 229 -9.19 2.26 9.36
C GLU A 229 -10.50 3.04 9.36
N MET A 230 -11.42 2.57 8.53
CA MET A 230 -12.82 2.95 8.58
C MET A 230 -13.57 1.95 9.43
N ILE A 231 -14.33 2.44 10.39
CA ILE A 231 -15.28 1.65 11.18
C ILE A 231 -16.70 2.03 10.80
N VAL A 232 -17.59 1.03 10.72
CA VAL A 232 -18.99 1.22 10.33
C VAL A 232 -19.97 0.62 11.33
N ASP A 233 -21.17 1.19 11.41
CA ASP A 233 -22.26 0.67 12.23
C ASP A 233 -23.63 0.89 11.55
N PRO A 234 -24.57 -0.07 11.56
CA PRO A 234 -24.41 -1.47 11.99
C PRO A 234 -23.35 -2.26 11.21
N THR A 235 -23.01 -3.45 11.69
CA THR A 235 -22.09 -4.40 11.03
C THR A 235 -22.71 -4.89 9.70
N PRO A 236 -21.99 -4.80 8.57
CA PRO A 236 -22.56 -5.15 7.26
C PRO A 236 -22.89 -6.64 7.14
N THR A 237 -24.06 -6.92 6.57
CA THR A 237 -24.53 -8.28 6.26
C THR A 237 -24.44 -8.64 4.78
N ALA A 238 -24.03 -7.70 3.94
CA ALA A 238 -23.95 -7.85 2.49
C ALA A 238 -22.66 -7.21 1.95
N ALA A 239 -22.22 -7.69 0.78
CA ALA A 239 -21.03 -7.19 0.09
C ALA A 239 -21.32 -5.90 -0.70
N ASP A 240 -21.81 -4.86 -0.01
CA ASP A 240 -22.05 -3.56 -0.60
C ASP A 240 -20.73 -2.80 -0.82
N ILE A 241 -20.64 -2.02 -1.89
CA ILE A 241 -19.50 -1.14 -2.15
C ILE A 241 -19.87 0.28 -1.72
N VAL A 242 -18.98 0.93 -0.99
CA VAL A 242 -19.09 2.34 -0.62
C VAL A 242 -17.95 3.15 -1.21
N GLU A 243 -18.27 4.37 -1.64
CA GLU A 243 -17.36 5.29 -2.29
C GLU A 243 -17.37 6.64 -1.57
N PHE A 244 -16.18 7.24 -1.43
CA PHE A 244 -16.00 8.61 -0.95
C PHE A 244 -14.71 9.20 -1.50
N MET A 245 -14.64 10.53 -1.59
CA MET A 245 -13.40 11.23 -1.91
C MET A 245 -12.55 11.37 -0.66
N TYR A 246 -11.24 11.16 -0.83
CA TYR A 246 -10.25 11.37 0.20
C TYR A 246 -9.05 12.13 -0.36
N LYS A 247 -8.35 12.80 0.57
CA LYS A 247 -7.09 13.47 0.32
C LYS A 247 -5.96 12.48 0.48
N VAL A 248 -5.19 12.30 -0.57
CA VAL A 248 -3.94 11.55 -0.55
C VAL A 248 -2.86 12.34 0.19
N ILE A 249 -2.10 11.65 1.02
CA ILE A 249 -0.88 12.15 1.64
C ILE A 249 0.32 11.36 1.14
N PHE A 250 1.47 12.00 1.16
CA PHE A 250 2.75 11.34 0.91
C PHE A 250 3.46 11.18 2.25
N ASP A 251 3.77 9.95 2.64
CA ASP A 251 4.58 9.69 3.82
C ASP A 251 6.07 9.77 3.48
N LYS A 252 6.54 8.72 2.78
CA LYS A 252 7.89 8.58 2.25
C LYS A 252 7.91 7.51 1.16
N LEU A 253 8.90 7.59 0.29
CA LEU A 253 9.42 6.46 -0.47
C LEU A 253 10.54 5.80 0.34
N ASP A 254 10.58 4.48 0.31
CA ASP A 254 11.50 3.68 1.12
C ASP A 254 12.22 2.64 0.29
N GLY A 255 13.35 2.17 0.78
CA GLY A 255 14.16 1.16 0.12
C GLY A 255 15.47 0.95 0.84
N GLU A 256 16.18 -0.11 0.51
CA GLU A 256 17.54 -0.37 0.97
C GLU A 256 18.37 -0.92 -0.19
N THR A 257 19.67 -0.68 -0.16
CA THR A 257 20.62 -1.21 -1.15
C THR A 257 21.76 -1.93 -0.45
N GLY A 258 22.50 -2.72 -1.22
CA GLY A 258 23.67 -3.39 -0.68
C GLY A 258 24.40 -4.22 -1.71
N ILE A 259 25.48 -4.84 -1.26
CA ILE A 259 26.20 -5.86 -1.99
C ILE A 259 26.01 -7.16 -1.21
N ALA A 260 25.48 -8.18 -1.88
CA ALA A 260 25.36 -9.48 -1.28
C ALA A 260 26.74 -10.00 -0.83
N THR A 261 26.76 -10.67 0.31
CA THR A 261 27.92 -11.42 0.83
C THR A 261 27.85 -12.90 0.49
N GLY A 262 26.70 -13.36 -0.03
CA GLY A 262 26.45 -14.71 -0.51
C GLY A 262 24.96 -14.92 -0.79
N GLY A 263 24.59 -16.15 -1.14
CA GLY A 263 23.20 -16.48 -1.46
C GLY A 263 22.99 -17.94 -1.82
N SER A 264 21.73 -18.28 -2.06
CA SER A 264 21.28 -19.59 -2.55
C SER A 264 20.11 -19.39 -3.52
N THR A 265 19.51 -20.48 -4.02
CA THR A 265 18.31 -20.43 -4.88
C THR A 265 17.05 -19.89 -4.18
N THR A 266 17.10 -19.67 -2.86
CA THR A 266 15.97 -19.16 -2.04
C THR A 266 16.37 -17.98 -1.16
N THR A 267 17.64 -17.55 -1.18
CA THR A 267 18.13 -16.52 -0.25
C THR A 267 19.17 -15.60 -0.87
N LEU A 268 19.18 -14.35 -0.43
CA LEU A 268 20.31 -13.42 -0.57
C LEU A 268 20.77 -13.02 0.83
N VAL A 269 22.08 -13.05 1.09
CA VAL A 269 22.66 -12.70 2.39
C VAL A 269 23.51 -11.46 2.25
N ASP A 270 23.17 -10.38 2.96
CA ASP A 270 24.07 -9.24 3.16
C ASP A 270 24.34 -9.08 4.66
N SER A 271 25.52 -9.53 5.10
CA SER A 271 25.87 -9.46 6.52
C SER A 271 25.98 -8.03 7.05
N ASN A 272 26.12 -7.01 6.18
CA ASN A 272 26.12 -5.60 6.60
C ASN A 272 24.73 -5.10 6.98
N GLN A 273 23.68 -5.83 6.58
CA GLN A 273 22.30 -5.56 6.99
C GLN A 273 21.91 -6.27 8.29
N ALA A 274 22.81 -7.06 8.89
CA ALA A 274 22.54 -7.75 10.13
C ALA A 274 22.24 -6.77 11.29
N TYR A 275 21.22 -7.07 12.08
CA TYR A 275 20.74 -6.33 13.25
C TYR A 275 20.22 -4.90 12.99
N ARG A 276 20.11 -4.46 11.74
CA ARG A 276 19.58 -3.12 11.39
C ARG A 276 18.05 -3.05 11.45
N TYR A 277 17.38 -4.14 11.06
CA TYR A 277 15.92 -4.22 10.98
C TYR A 277 15.42 -5.41 11.79
N ALA A 278 14.16 -5.37 12.22
CA ALA A 278 13.52 -6.52 12.87
C ALA A 278 13.32 -7.68 11.88
N ASP A 279 13.11 -8.89 12.41
CA ASP A 279 12.70 -10.03 11.58
C ASP A 279 11.44 -9.70 10.77
N ASP A 280 11.40 -10.17 9.53
CA ASP A 280 10.31 -9.96 8.56
C ASP A 280 9.97 -8.50 8.23
N HIS A 281 10.85 -7.54 8.53
CA HIS A 281 10.67 -6.14 8.14
C HIS A 281 10.42 -5.96 6.64
N PHE A 282 11.10 -6.76 5.80
CA PHE A 282 11.02 -6.69 4.35
C PHE A 282 9.99 -7.65 3.74
N LEU A 283 9.11 -8.24 4.54
CA LEU A 283 8.09 -9.16 4.05
C LEU A 283 7.18 -8.46 3.03
N GLY A 284 7.07 -9.03 1.82
CA GLY A 284 6.29 -8.48 0.71
C GLY A 284 6.99 -7.37 -0.09
N TRP A 285 8.23 -7.01 0.25
CA TRP A 285 9.03 -6.07 -0.54
C TRP A 285 9.57 -6.76 -1.80
N THR A 286 9.84 -5.97 -2.84
CA THR A 286 10.46 -6.44 -4.08
C THR A 286 11.97 -6.28 -3.98
N LEU A 287 12.70 -7.37 -4.15
CA LEU A 287 14.16 -7.41 -4.32
C LEU A 287 14.49 -7.40 -5.81
N THR A 288 15.39 -6.52 -6.22
CA THR A 288 15.90 -6.42 -7.60
C THR A 288 17.42 -6.45 -7.60
N ILE A 289 18.03 -7.30 -8.43
CA ILE A 289 19.48 -7.34 -8.63
C ILE A 289 19.87 -6.31 -9.69
N LEU A 290 20.68 -5.33 -9.31
CA LEU A 290 21.13 -4.22 -10.15
C LEU A 290 22.38 -4.55 -10.97
N ALA A 291 23.30 -5.32 -10.39
CA ALA A 291 24.56 -5.74 -11.03
C ALA A 291 25.04 -7.09 -10.46
N GLY A 292 26.01 -7.72 -11.13
CA GLY A 292 26.58 -9.01 -10.72
C GLY A 292 25.76 -10.21 -11.21
N THR A 293 25.88 -11.35 -10.54
CA THR A 293 25.13 -12.56 -10.87
C THR A 293 23.63 -12.35 -10.62
N GLY A 294 22.80 -12.59 -11.65
CA GLY A 294 21.35 -12.36 -11.62
C GLY A 294 20.90 -10.94 -11.97
N ALA A 295 21.79 -10.08 -12.49
CA ALA A 295 21.45 -8.69 -12.83
C ALA A 295 20.21 -8.56 -13.74
N GLY A 296 19.29 -7.68 -13.35
CA GLY A 296 18.01 -7.42 -14.03
C GLY A 296 16.85 -8.29 -13.56
N GLU A 297 17.10 -9.30 -12.72
CA GLU A 297 16.06 -10.14 -12.14
C GLU A 297 15.48 -9.53 -10.87
N SER A 298 14.19 -9.80 -10.62
CA SER A 298 13.46 -9.31 -9.44
C SER A 298 12.57 -10.41 -8.84
N THR A 299 12.37 -10.38 -7.53
CA THR A 299 11.47 -11.30 -6.81
C THR A 299 10.83 -10.62 -5.60
N VAL A 300 9.67 -11.11 -5.16
CA VAL A 300 9.05 -10.70 -3.89
C VAL A 300 9.66 -11.49 -2.73
N LEU A 301 9.95 -10.79 -1.63
CA LEU A 301 10.48 -11.36 -0.41
C LEU A 301 9.37 -12.00 0.43
N THR A 302 9.62 -13.23 0.88
CA THR A 302 8.72 -14.01 1.74
C THR A 302 9.15 -13.99 3.20
N GLY A 303 10.25 -13.32 3.53
CA GLY A 303 10.72 -13.13 4.90
C GLY A 303 12.11 -12.53 4.96
N SER A 304 12.53 -12.12 6.15
CA SER A 304 13.88 -11.62 6.40
C SER A 304 14.36 -11.93 7.81
N THR A 305 15.62 -12.34 7.96
CA THR A 305 16.23 -12.63 9.26
C THR A 305 17.21 -11.54 9.66
N SER A 306 16.90 -10.86 10.76
CA SER A 306 17.64 -9.72 11.32
C SER A 306 19.08 -10.10 11.66
N SER A 307 19.30 -11.19 12.38
CA SER A 307 20.62 -11.54 12.92
C SER A 307 21.69 -11.85 11.85
N SER A 308 21.26 -12.21 10.64
CA SER A 308 22.15 -12.59 9.52
C SER A 308 22.04 -11.67 8.31
N GLY A 309 21.10 -10.72 8.29
CA GLY A 309 20.81 -9.92 7.10
C GLY A 309 20.38 -10.77 5.89
N THR A 310 19.65 -11.85 6.14
CA THR A 310 19.21 -12.78 5.10
C THR A 310 17.82 -12.42 4.60
N PHE A 311 17.70 -12.19 3.29
CA PHE A 311 16.44 -12.06 2.59
C PHE A 311 16.02 -13.41 2.03
N THR A 312 14.76 -13.82 2.28
CA THR A 312 14.21 -15.09 1.80
C THR A 312 13.17 -14.84 0.71
N PHE A 313 13.20 -15.64 -0.34
CA PHE A 313 12.26 -15.59 -1.46
C PHE A 313 11.95 -16.99 -1.99
N ALA A 314 10.97 -17.10 -2.90
CA ALA A 314 10.55 -18.37 -3.48
C ALA A 314 11.68 -19.07 -4.26
N LEU A 315 11.68 -20.41 -4.24
CA LEU A 315 12.70 -21.23 -4.92
C LEU A 315 12.77 -20.90 -6.42
N ASN A 316 14.00 -20.70 -6.92
CA ASN A 316 14.30 -20.40 -8.32
C ASN A 316 13.59 -19.14 -8.85
N ALA A 317 13.21 -18.22 -7.97
CA ALA A 317 12.66 -16.93 -8.40
C ALA A 317 13.72 -16.09 -9.14
N ILE A 318 14.99 -16.25 -8.77
CA ILE A 318 16.15 -15.62 -9.40
C ILE A 318 17.32 -16.61 -9.49
N THR A 319 18.25 -16.33 -10.40
CA THR A 319 19.60 -16.91 -10.46
C THR A 319 20.29 -16.72 -9.11
N THR A 320 20.94 -17.76 -8.60
CA THR A 320 21.57 -17.74 -7.27
C THR A 320 22.54 -16.55 -7.14
N PRO A 321 22.24 -15.57 -6.25
CA PRO A 321 23.10 -14.41 -6.09
C PRO A 321 24.41 -14.81 -5.40
N ASP A 322 25.49 -14.11 -5.77
CA ASP A 322 26.83 -14.32 -5.21
C ASP A 322 27.35 -13.03 -4.57
N ALA A 323 28.61 -13.03 -4.12
CA ALA A 323 29.22 -11.88 -3.44
C ALA A 323 29.45 -10.64 -4.34
N THR A 324 29.11 -10.72 -5.63
CA THR A 324 29.16 -9.62 -6.59
C THR A 324 27.79 -9.03 -6.90
N SER A 325 26.71 -9.67 -6.44
CA SER A 325 25.34 -9.24 -6.68
C SER A 325 25.05 -7.95 -5.91
N VAL A 326 24.88 -6.85 -6.64
CA VAL A 326 24.42 -5.56 -6.09
C VAL A 326 22.91 -5.55 -6.17
N TYR A 327 22.22 -5.18 -5.10
CA TYR A 327 20.77 -5.27 -5.03
C TYR A 327 20.12 -3.99 -4.49
N MET A 328 18.81 -3.89 -4.74
CA MET A 328 17.91 -2.94 -4.11
C MET A 328 16.65 -3.67 -3.66
N VAL A 329 16.20 -3.42 -2.44
CA VAL A 329 14.90 -3.87 -1.92
C VAL A 329 13.99 -2.67 -1.71
N GLU A 330 12.74 -2.76 -2.14
CA GLU A 330 11.77 -1.67 -2.00
C GLU A 330 10.36 -2.20 -1.71
N PRO A 331 9.50 -1.43 -1.02
CA PRO A 331 8.10 -1.81 -0.81
C PRO A 331 7.38 -2.05 -2.15
N ALA A 332 6.40 -2.95 -2.17
CA ALA A 332 5.62 -3.23 -3.38
C ALA A 332 4.91 -1.98 -3.96
N SER A 333 4.59 -1.01 -3.12
CA SER A 333 3.95 0.26 -3.49
C SER A 333 4.88 1.44 -3.20
N ASN A 334 5.91 1.61 -4.04
CA ASN A 334 6.94 2.64 -3.85
C ASN A 334 6.96 3.68 -4.96
N LEU A 335 5.78 4.26 -5.23
CA LEU A 335 5.59 5.28 -6.26
C LEU A 335 5.12 6.58 -5.62
N HIS A 336 5.52 7.72 -6.18
CA HIS A 336 4.98 8.99 -5.71
C HIS A 336 3.48 9.12 -6.09
N PRO A 337 2.66 9.81 -5.27
CA PRO A 337 1.22 9.79 -5.45
C PRO A 337 0.70 10.71 -6.58
N ALA A 338 1.54 11.54 -7.19
CA ALA A 338 1.09 12.54 -8.17
C ALA A 338 0.64 11.94 -9.53
N GLY A 339 1.12 10.73 -9.86
CA GLY A 339 0.93 10.13 -11.18
C GLY A 339 1.99 10.56 -12.20
N ILE A 340 2.03 9.83 -13.32
CA ILE A 340 3.10 9.87 -14.32
C ILE A 340 3.29 11.23 -14.99
N GLU A 341 2.23 12.04 -15.08
CA GLU A 341 2.32 13.36 -15.71
C GLU A 341 3.15 14.37 -14.89
N PHE A 342 3.51 14.03 -13.65
CA PHE A 342 4.27 14.89 -12.73
C PHE A 342 5.71 14.44 -12.52
N ASP A 343 6.14 13.35 -13.15
CA ASP A 343 7.45 12.72 -12.99
C ASP A 343 8.60 13.71 -13.21
N ASP A 344 8.58 14.44 -14.34
CA ASP A 344 9.61 15.43 -14.66
C ASP A 344 9.70 16.55 -13.61
N VAL A 345 8.55 16.97 -13.06
CA VAL A 345 8.49 18.06 -12.08
C VAL A 345 8.93 17.58 -10.70
N ILE A 346 8.62 16.33 -10.36
CA ILE A 346 9.09 15.68 -9.14
C ILE A 346 10.60 15.47 -9.21
N LEU A 347 11.12 15.00 -10.35
CA LEU A 347 12.57 14.88 -10.55
C LEU A 347 13.25 16.25 -10.43
N ALA A 348 12.69 17.30 -11.07
CA ALA A 348 13.20 18.66 -10.95
C ALA A 348 13.18 19.17 -9.51
N ALA A 349 12.12 18.87 -8.74
CA ALA A 349 12.03 19.20 -7.32
C ALA A 349 13.12 18.49 -6.51
N CYS A 350 13.33 17.19 -6.75
CA CYS A 350 14.36 16.41 -6.06
C CYS A 350 15.78 16.92 -6.36
N ARG A 351 16.08 17.26 -7.63
CA ARG A 351 17.36 17.87 -8.01
C ARG A 351 17.55 19.27 -7.41
N ALA A 352 16.49 20.08 -7.38
CA ALA A 352 16.53 21.39 -6.72
C ALA A 352 16.79 21.26 -5.22
N THR A 353 16.17 20.29 -4.53
CA THR A 353 16.46 20.01 -3.12
C THR A 353 17.89 19.51 -2.91
N ALA A 354 18.40 18.64 -3.79
CA ALA A 354 19.79 18.22 -3.75
C ALA A 354 20.75 19.42 -3.85
N GLN A 355 20.49 20.35 -4.78
CA GLN A 355 21.28 21.57 -4.94
C GLN A 355 21.18 22.54 -3.75
N MET A 356 20.07 22.53 -3.00
CA MET A 356 19.92 23.36 -1.80
C MET A 356 20.67 22.79 -0.59
N GLU A 357 20.81 21.47 -0.51
CA GLU A 357 21.31 20.78 0.70
C GLU A 357 22.76 20.30 0.56
N LEU A 358 23.19 19.96 -0.64
CA LEU A 358 24.55 19.49 -0.92
C LEU A 358 25.36 20.61 -1.56
N GLU A 359 26.45 21.02 -0.89
CA GLU A 359 27.34 22.08 -1.38
C GLU A 359 28.00 21.72 -2.72
N ASP A 360 28.27 20.43 -2.93
CA ASP A 360 28.97 19.88 -4.10
C ASP A 360 28.01 19.38 -5.20
N ALA A 361 26.70 19.64 -5.10
CA ALA A 361 25.76 19.21 -6.14
C ALA A 361 26.05 19.91 -7.47
N GLU A 362 26.59 19.16 -8.43
CA GLU A 362 26.93 19.65 -9.75
C GLU A 362 25.68 19.80 -10.62
N GLY A 363 25.60 20.89 -11.38
CA GLY A 363 24.63 21.01 -12.46
C GLY A 363 24.10 22.42 -12.71
N ASP A 364 23.20 22.48 -13.68
CA ASP A 364 22.43 23.68 -14.01
C ASP A 364 21.64 24.18 -12.80
N ASN A 365 21.17 25.43 -12.86
CA ASN A 365 20.40 26.08 -11.79
C ASN A 365 19.01 25.42 -11.60
N TRP A 366 18.97 24.21 -11.04
CA TRP A 366 17.78 23.37 -10.84
C TRP A 366 16.74 24.06 -9.98
N ILE A 367 17.18 24.84 -8.98
CA ILE A 367 16.29 25.68 -8.18
C ILE A 367 15.50 26.64 -9.08
N GLN A 368 16.20 27.37 -9.96
CA GLN A 368 15.55 28.30 -10.88
C GLN A 368 14.69 27.57 -11.92
N TYR A 369 15.14 26.44 -12.46
CA TYR A 369 14.37 25.62 -13.39
C TYR A 369 13.06 25.11 -12.75
N TYR A 370 13.13 24.61 -11.52
CA TYR A 370 11.97 24.11 -10.79
C TYR A 370 10.92 25.21 -10.60
N TYR A 371 11.29 26.36 -10.04
CA TYR A 371 10.33 27.43 -9.75
C TYR A 371 9.81 28.15 -11.00
N ASN A 372 10.65 28.35 -12.02
CA ASN A 372 10.27 29.16 -13.19
C ASN A 372 9.66 28.36 -14.33
N SER A 373 9.92 27.05 -14.41
CA SER A 373 9.49 26.20 -15.53
C SER A 373 8.66 25.00 -15.08
N ALA A 374 9.25 24.12 -14.26
CA ALA A 374 8.64 22.83 -13.94
C ALA A 374 7.35 23.00 -13.10
N LEU A 375 7.40 23.80 -12.03
CA LEU A 375 6.28 24.01 -11.12
C LEU A 375 5.08 24.70 -11.82
N PRO A 376 5.24 25.80 -12.60
CA PRO A 376 4.15 26.36 -13.40
C PRO A 376 3.58 25.38 -14.43
N SER A 377 4.40 24.47 -14.97
CA SER A 377 3.92 23.40 -15.85
C SER A 377 3.04 22.41 -15.11
N ALA A 378 3.46 21.96 -13.92
CA ALA A 378 2.64 21.09 -13.06
C ALA A 378 1.30 21.73 -12.69
N HIS A 379 1.27 23.03 -12.35
CA HIS A 379 0.01 23.73 -12.08
C HIS A 379 -0.95 23.69 -13.29
N LYS A 380 -0.42 23.80 -14.51
CA LYS A 380 -1.22 23.68 -15.75
C LYS A 380 -1.68 22.25 -16.00
N ILE A 381 -0.86 21.23 -15.69
CA ILE A 381 -1.21 19.81 -15.82
C ILE A 381 -2.32 19.46 -14.84
N ASP A 382 -2.17 19.80 -13.56
CA ASP A 382 -3.16 19.56 -12.51
C ASP A 382 -4.49 20.25 -12.81
N ALA A 383 -4.44 21.50 -13.27
CA ALA A 383 -5.64 22.17 -13.77
C ALA A 383 -6.28 21.34 -14.88
N LYS A 384 -5.52 20.87 -15.88
CA LYS A 384 -6.06 20.10 -17.01
C LYS A 384 -6.74 18.79 -16.62
N LEU A 385 -6.27 18.11 -15.58
CA LEU A 385 -6.75 16.80 -15.10
C LEU A 385 -8.12 16.86 -14.40
N SER A 386 -8.58 18.05 -13.98
CA SER A 386 -9.85 18.12 -13.26
C SER A 386 -11.04 17.75 -14.17
N PRO A 387 -12.05 17.02 -13.65
CA PRO A 387 -13.30 16.79 -14.35
C PRO A 387 -13.89 18.12 -14.82
N ARG A 388 -14.15 18.24 -16.12
CA ARG A 388 -14.72 19.45 -16.71
C ARG A 388 -16.20 19.25 -16.89
N ARG A 389 -17.02 20.13 -16.32
CA ARG A 389 -18.45 20.15 -16.61
C ARG A 389 -18.66 20.64 -18.04
N LEU A 390 -19.29 19.83 -18.88
CA LEU A 390 -19.78 20.28 -20.17
C LEU A 390 -21.00 21.17 -19.93
N VAL A 391 -20.80 22.48 -19.91
CA VAL A 391 -21.91 23.43 -19.83
C VAL A 391 -22.66 23.40 -21.16
N ARG A 392 -23.92 22.97 -21.12
CA ARG A 392 -24.81 22.96 -22.28
C ARG A 392 -25.40 24.37 -22.47
N SER A 393 -24.63 25.27 -23.08
CA SER A 393 -25.14 26.58 -23.50
C SER A 393 -25.98 26.45 -24.78
N LYS A 394 -27.18 27.04 -24.79
CA LYS A 394 -28.04 27.13 -25.98
C LYS A 394 -27.43 28.14 -26.98
N GLY A 395 -26.60 27.65 -27.89
CA GLY A 395 -26.10 28.41 -29.06
C GLY A 395 -24.70 29.00 -28.89
N ILE A 396 -23.70 28.29 -29.40
CA ILE A 396 -22.34 28.77 -29.78
C ILE A 396 -21.52 29.53 -28.71
N LYS A 397 -20.81 28.76 -27.89
CA LYS A 397 -19.33 28.65 -27.82
C LYS A 397 -19.02 27.68 -26.68
N HIS A 398 -18.28 26.62 -26.98
CA HIS A 398 -17.87 25.61 -25.99
C HIS A 398 -16.72 26.14 -25.14
N GLU A 399 -16.99 27.14 -24.29
CA GLU A 399 -15.99 27.54 -23.31
C GLU A 399 -16.06 26.60 -22.10
N ARG A 400 -14.91 26.01 -21.79
CA ARG A 400 -14.74 25.05 -20.70
C ARG A 400 -14.56 25.85 -19.42
N THR A 401 -15.59 25.93 -18.58
CA THR A 401 -15.48 26.59 -17.27
C THR A 401 -15.00 25.60 -16.22
N TRP A 402 -14.03 26.03 -15.43
CA TRP A 402 -13.57 25.33 -14.23
C TRP A 402 -14.57 25.63 -13.11
N ASP A 403 -15.24 24.61 -12.58
CA ASP A 403 -15.80 24.74 -11.24
C ASP A 403 -14.60 24.61 -10.31
N ASP A 404 -14.05 25.74 -9.86
CA ASP A 404 -13.30 25.71 -8.62
C ASP A 404 -14.31 25.28 -7.57
N VAL A 405 -14.17 24.04 -7.10
CA VAL A 405 -14.89 23.57 -5.92
C VAL A 405 -14.31 24.34 -4.75
N THR A 406 -14.77 25.58 -4.56
CA THR A 406 -14.62 26.27 -3.30
C THR A 406 -15.48 25.51 -2.31
N TYR A 407 -14.83 24.66 -1.51
CA TYR A 407 -15.45 24.04 -0.35
C TYR A 407 -15.76 25.18 0.64
N THR A 408 -17.00 25.68 0.62
CA THR A 408 -17.56 26.56 1.65
C THR A 408 -17.95 25.78 2.88
#